data_AF-A0A958GEY8-F1
#
_entry.id   AF-A0A958GEY8-F1
#
_cell.length_a   1.000
_cell.length_b   1.000
_cell.length_c   1.000
_cell.angle_alpha   90.00
_cell.angle_beta   90.00
_cell.angle_gamma   90.00
#
_symmetry.space_group_name_H-M   'P 1'
#
loop_
_entity.id
_entity.type
_entity.pdbx_description
1 polymer ?
#
loop_
_entity_poly.entity_id
_entity_poly.type
_entity_poly.pdbx_seq_one_letter_code
_entity_poly.pdbx_strand_id
1 'polypeptide(L)'
;MSENISENKLKYTLPDNSRIKKRSEFLYVQNNGAKFYSRHFLVIALENCLNTSRIGVTISKKIDKRATMRNRIKRRIKEVFRINRHSLVNNFDIVIIARKNANKLEFRNIEREILGALFHNGLIIKGTLESL
;
A
#
# COMPACT_ATOMS: atom_id res chain seq x y z
N MET A 1 -25.99 14.61 27.82
CA MET A 1 -25.23 15.81 28.24
C MET A 1 -23.82 15.35 28.54
N SER A 2 -22.81 15.55 27.72
CA SER A 2 -22.68 16.36 26.50
C SER A 2 -21.63 15.69 25.63
N GLU A 3 -21.90 15.69 24.34
CA GLU A 3 -21.00 15.27 23.27
C GLU A 3 -19.63 15.94 23.42
N ASN A 4 -18.59 15.14 23.62
CA ASN A 4 -17.22 15.53 23.28
C ASN A 4 -16.77 14.72 22.06
N ILE A 5 -17.62 14.73 21.03
CA ILE A 5 -17.27 14.40 19.65
C ILE A 5 -16.84 15.71 19.00
N SER A 6 -15.83 16.38 19.56
CA SER A 6 -15.19 17.52 18.93
C SER A 6 -13.81 17.10 18.45
N GLU A 7 -13.67 17.12 17.13
CA GLU A 7 -12.39 17.22 16.40
C GLU A 7 -11.53 15.96 16.23
N ASN A 8 -12.10 14.83 15.82
CA ASN A 8 -11.30 13.88 15.02
C ASN A 8 -11.20 14.41 13.57
N LYS A 9 -10.39 15.47 13.41
CA LYS A 9 -10.03 16.06 12.12
C LYS A 9 -9.51 14.92 11.24
N LEU A 10 -10.32 14.44 10.30
CA LEU A 10 -9.95 13.42 9.31
C LEU A 10 -8.59 13.81 8.73
N LYS A 11 -7.51 13.22 9.22
CA LYS A 11 -6.17 13.51 8.73
C LYS A 11 -6.12 12.93 7.32
N TYR A 12 -6.29 13.79 6.32
CA TYR A 12 -6.18 13.45 4.90
C TYR A 12 -4.78 12.93 4.50
N THR A 13 -3.87 12.76 5.46
CA THR A 13 -2.47 12.37 5.28
C THR A 13 -2.24 10.92 5.71
N LEU A 14 -1.29 10.24 5.05
CA LEU A 14 -0.81 8.94 5.50
C LEU A 14 0.06 9.12 6.76
N PRO A 15 -0.37 8.64 7.95
CA PRO A 15 0.33 8.90 9.20
C PRO A 15 1.76 8.35 9.23
N ASP A 16 2.61 8.94 10.06
CA ASP A 16 4.02 8.56 10.18
C ASP A 16 4.24 7.11 10.60
N ASN A 17 3.41 6.61 11.52
CA ASN A 17 3.44 5.22 11.99
C ASN A 17 2.92 4.21 10.97
N SER A 18 2.30 4.68 9.88
CA SER A 18 1.76 3.86 8.80
C SER A 18 2.74 3.71 7.62
N ARG A 19 4.01 4.07 7.83
CA ARG A 19 5.05 4.09 6.79
C ARG A 19 6.27 3.30 7.23
N ILE A 20 6.76 2.42 6.36
CA ILE A 20 8.04 1.76 6.53
C ILE A 20 9.14 2.73 6.07
N LYS A 21 10.10 3.03 6.94
CA LYS A 21 11.13 4.05 6.69
C LYS A 21 12.54 3.46 6.66
N LYS A 22 12.83 2.47 7.51
CA LYS A 22 14.20 1.96 7.68
C LYS A 22 14.50 0.88 6.66
N ARG A 23 15.71 0.90 6.09
CA ARG A 23 16.17 -0.12 5.13
C ARG A 23 16.07 -1.54 5.71
N SER A 24 16.40 -1.71 6.99
CA SER A 24 16.29 -3.01 7.68
C SER A 24 14.86 -3.55 7.67
N GLU A 25 13.85 -2.70 7.90
CA GLU A 25 12.43 -3.10 7.83
C GLU A 25 12.04 -3.51 6.40
N PHE A 26 12.47 -2.77 5.38
CA PHE A 26 12.24 -3.16 3.98
C PHE A 26 12.84 -4.53 3.67
N LEU A 27 14.05 -4.82 4.13
CA LEU A 27 14.71 -6.11 3.89
C LEU A 27 14.02 -7.22 4.67
N TYR A 28 13.63 -6.96 5.91
CA TYR A 28 12.91 -7.91 6.75
C TYR A 28 11.60 -8.36 6.10
N VAL A 29 10.79 -7.42 5.62
CA VAL A 29 9.53 -7.74 4.91
C VAL A 29 9.81 -8.46 3.59
N GLN A 30 10.82 -8.05 2.82
CA GLN A 30 11.16 -8.71 1.55
C GLN A 30 11.63 -10.16 1.72
N ASN A 31 12.28 -10.47 2.84
CA ASN A 31 12.82 -11.81 3.12
C ASN A 31 11.80 -12.74 3.76
N ASN A 32 10.92 -12.22 4.62
CA ASN A 32 10.01 -13.04 5.43
C ASN A 32 8.53 -12.93 5.01
N GLY A 33 8.16 -11.94 4.20
CA GLY A 33 6.78 -11.72 3.78
C GLY A 33 6.32 -12.62 2.63
N ALA A 34 5.02 -12.91 2.61
CA ALA A 34 4.36 -13.57 1.49
C ALA A 34 4.38 -12.66 0.25
N LYS A 35 4.63 -13.26 -0.93
CA LYS A 35 4.87 -12.55 -2.19
C LYS A 35 3.72 -12.76 -3.16
N PHE A 36 3.07 -11.67 -3.55
CA PHE A 36 1.94 -11.67 -4.49
C PHE A 36 2.31 -10.89 -5.73
N TYR A 37 2.28 -11.57 -6.88
CA TYR A 37 2.67 -10.98 -8.15
C TYR A 37 1.43 -10.50 -8.91
N SER A 38 1.45 -9.23 -9.30
CA SER A 38 0.58 -8.72 -10.36
C SER A 38 1.42 -8.49 -11.62
N ARG A 39 0.74 -8.04 -12.69
CA ARG A 39 1.40 -7.70 -13.96
C ARG A 39 2.44 -6.60 -13.78
N HIS A 40 2.13 -5.55 -13.03
CA HIS A 40 2.98 -4.37 -12.88
C HIS A 40 3.55 -4.19 -11.47
N PHE A 41 3.15 -5.00 -10.50
CA PHE A 41 3.59 -4.89 -9.11
C PHE A 41 4.00 -6.24 -8.54
N LEU A 42 4.91 -6.19 -7.58
CA LEU A 42 5.10 -7.23 -6.59
C LEU A 42 4.65 -6.64 -5.26
N VAL A 43 3.65 -7.25 -4.64
CA VAL A 43 3.13 -6.90 -3.33
C VAL A 43 3.66 -7.93 -2.35
N ILE A 44 4.39 -7.48 -1.34
CA ILE A 44 4.94 -8.34 -0.29
C ILE A 44 4.26 -7.94 1.00
N ALA A 45 3.63 -8.88 1.68
CA ALA A 45 2.94 -8.62 2.94
C ALA A 45 3.48 -9.53 4.03
N LEU A 46 3.74 -8.94 5.19
CA LEU A 46 4.12 -9.64 6.40
C LEU A 46 3.20 -9.17 7.51
N GLU A 47 2.51 -10.09 8.18
CA GLU A 47 1.72 -9.74 9.36
C GLU A 47 2.63 -9.15 10.43
N ASN A 48 2.19 -8.07 11.06
CA ASN A 48 2.94 -7.39 12.10
C ASN A 48 2.15 -7.38 13.42
N CYS A 49 2.88 -7.28 14.53
CA CYS A 49 2.27 -7.20 15.87
C CYS A 49 2.03 -5.74 16.30
N LEU A 50 1.82 -4.83 15.34
CA LEU A 50 1.55 -3.42 15.63
C LEU A 50 0.06 -3.14 15.56
N ASN A 51 -0.37 -2.01 16.13
CA ASN A 51 -1.76 -1.55 16.05
C ASN A 51 -2.09 -0.88 14.70
N THR A 52 -1.24 -1.03 13.68
CA THR A 52 -1.43 -0.40 12.38
C THR A 52 -0.69 -1.13 11.26
N SER A 53 -1.35 -1.26 10.13
CA SER A 53 -0.70 -1.58 8.86
C SER A 53 0.25 -0.46 8.42
N ARG A 54 1.39 -0.84 7.82
CA ARG A 54 2.42 0.09 7.32
C ARG A 54 2.73 -0.21 5.86
N ILE A 55 3.10 0.82 5.10
CA ILE A 55 3.48 0.67 3.69
C ILE A 55 4.91 1.15 3.40
N GLY A 56 5.64 0.34 2.65
CA GLY A 56 6.87 0.68 1.93
C GLY A 56 6.65 0.63 0.42
N VAL A 57 7.27 1.55 -0.33
CA VAL A 57 7.17 1.56 -1.81
C VAL A 57 8.54 1.70 -2.43
N THR A 58 8.89 0.74 -3.29
CA THR A 58 10.17 0.68 -4.02
C THR A 58 9.94 0.86 -5.51
N ILE A 59 10.57 1.88 -6.10
CA ILE A 59 10.51 2.17 -7.54
C ILE A 59 11.93 2.41 -8.05
N SER A 60 12.43 1.49 -8.87
CA SER A 60 13.78 1.57 -9.43
C SER A 60 13.89 2.61 -10.55
N LYS A 61 15.11 3.10 -10.80
CA LYS A 61 15.40 3.97 -11.97
C LYS A 61 15.15 3.26 -13.32
N LYS A 62 15.08 1.91 -13.33
CA LYS A 62 14.75 1.12 -14.52
C LYS A 62 13.29 1.30 -14.96
N ILE A 63 12.40 1.72 -14.06
CA ILE A 63 10.99 1.98 -14.39
C ILE A 63 10.85 3.29 -15.16
N ASP A 64 11.52 4.34 -14.69
CA ASP A 64 11.58 5.63 -15.35
C ASP A 64 12.81 6.39 -14.87
N LYS A 65 13.55 7.01 -15.81
CA LYS A 65 14.69 7.86 -15.48
C LYS A 65 14.24 9.14 -14.75
N ARG A 66 13.04 9.65 -15.05
CA ARG A 66 12.50 10.89 -14.48
C ARG A 66 12.02 10.65 -13.05
N ALA A 67 12.60 11.41 -12.11
CA ALA A 67 12.22 11.33 -10.69
C ALA A 67 10.74 11.73 -10.47
N THR A 68 10.23 12.69 -11.23
CA THR A 68 8.82 13.14 -11.19
C THR A 68 7.85 12.00 -11.52
N MET A 69 8.15 11.20 -12.55
CA MET A 69 7.33 10.05 -12.94
C MET A 69 7.35 8.95 -11.87
N ARG A 70 8.53 8.66 -11.31
CA ARG A 70 8.64 7.73 -10.17
C ARG A 70 7.88 8.23 -8.94
N ASN A 71 7.96 9.52 -8.64
CA ASN A 71 7.24 10.10 -7.50
C ASN A 71 5.73 10.13 -7.72
N ARG A 72 5.26 10.32 -8.96
CA ARG A 72 3.83 10.23 -9.31
C ARG A 72 3.27 8.85 -9.00
N ILE A 73 3.91 7.78 -9.48
CA ILE A 73 3.44 6.43 -9.18
C ILE A 73 3.60 6.09 -7.69
N LYS A 74 4.68 6.52 -7.03
CA LYS A 74 4.85 6.35 -5.57
C LYS A 74 3.68 6.94 -4.79
N ARG A 75 3.26 8.16 -5.16
CA ARG A 75 2.13 8.85 -4.52
C ARG A 75 0.83 8.08 -4.75
N ARG A 76 0.57 7.63 -5.99
CA ARG A 76 -0.63 6.84 -6.32
C ARG A 76 -0.70 5.54 -5.53
N ILE A 77 0.39 4.78 -5.45
CA ILE A 77 0.46 3.54 -4.66
C ILE A 77 0.16 3.81 -3.18
N LYS A 78 0.76 4.84 -2.60
CA LYS A 78 0.50 5.23 -1.22
C LYS A 78 -0.95 5.66 -1.00
N GLU A 79 -1.56 6.29 -1.99
CA GLU A 79 -2.95 6.73 -1.92
C GLU A 79 -3.92 5.56 -1.95
N VAL A 80 -3.69 4.57 -2.84
CA VAL A 80 -4.44 3.30 -2.82
C VAL A 80 -4.39 2.68 -1.42
N PHE A 81 -3.21 2.60 -0.82
CA PHE A 81 -3.08 2.10 0.56
C PHE A 81 -3.78 2.98 1.59
N ARG A 82 -3.66 4.31 1.50
CA ARG A 82 -4.28 5.24 2.45
C ARG A 82 -5.80 5.07 2.49
N ILE A 83 -6.43 4.91 1.32
CA ILE A 83 -7.88 4.74 1.18
C ILE A 83 -8.32 3.36 1.71
N ASN A 84 -7.56 2.30 1.41
CA ASN A 84 -7.99 0.92 1.62
C ASN A 84 -7.39 0.24 2.86
N ARG A 85 -6.51 0.89 3.63
CA ARG A 85 -5.81 0.29 4.78
C ARG A 85 -6.74 -0.25 5.87
N HIS A 86 -7.95 0.30 6.00
CA HIS A 86 -8.93 -0.13 7.00
C HIS A 86 -9.70 -1.39 6.59
N SER A 87 -9.58 -1.80 5.33
CA SER A 87 -10.19 -3.02 4.80
C SER A 87 -9.31 -4.27 4.95
N LEU A 88 -8.08 -4.10 5.45
CA LEU A 88 -7.17 -5.21 5.72
C LEU A 88 -7.69 -6.02 6.91
N VAL A 89 -7.62 -7.35 6.82
CA VAL A 89 -8.13 -8.26 7.86
C VAL A 89 -7.37 -8.12 9.19
N ASN A 90 -6.06 -7.87 9.11
CA ASN A 90 -5.12 -7.71 10.23
C ASN A 90 -4.16 -6.54 9.94
N ASN A 91 -3.19 -6.34 10.84
CA ASN A 91 -2.13 -5.38 10.65
C ASN A 91 -0.93 -5.98 9.89
N PHE A 92 -0.54 -5.35 8.79
CA PHE A 92 0.52 -5.84 7.92
C PHE A 92 1.57 -4.77 7.64
N ASP A 93 2.82 -5.21 7.55
CA ASP A 93 3.85 -4.50 6.83
C ASP A 93 3.82 -4.90 5.35
N ILE A 94 3.44 -3.94 4.50
CA ILE A 94 3.28 -4.16 3.06
C ILE A 94 4.37 -3.41 2.30
N VAL A 95 5.19 -4.13 1.55
CA VAL A 95 6.17 -3.56 0.62
C VAL A 95 5.70 -3.77 -0.82
N ILE A 96 5.48 -2.67 -1.55
CA ILE A 96 5.09 -2.69 -2.95
C ILE A 96 6.27 -2.31 -3.83
N ILE A 97 6.64 -3.20 -4.75
CA ILE A 97 7.72 -3.00 -5.71
C ILE A 97 7.11 -2.80 -7.10
N ALA A 98 7.35 -1.62 -7.68
CA ALA A 98 6.91 -1.32 -9.05
C ALA A 98 7.80 -2.04 -10.08
N ARG A 99 7.16 -2.72 -11.04
CA ARG A 99 7.80 -3.46 -12.14
C ARG A 99 7.64 -2.71 -13.47
N LYS A 100 8.14 -3.30 -14.55
CA LYS A 100 8.16 -2.72 -15.91
C LYS A 100 6.77 -2.18 -16.28
N ASN A 101 6.71 -1.01 -16.91
CA ASN A 101 5.50 -0.32 -17.36
C ASN A 101 4.54 0.18 -16.27
N ALA A 102 4.82 0.01 -14.98
CA ALA A 102 3.93 0.49 -13.92
C ALA A 102 3.70 2.02 -13.96
N ASN A 103 4.67 2.79 -14.46
CA ASN A 103 4.57 4.26 -14.63
C ASN A 103 3.53 4.70 -15.66
N LYS A 104 3.09 3.80 -16.54
CA LYS A 104 2.08 4.07 -17.58
C LYS A 104 0.65 3.87 -17.09
N LEU A 105 0.47 3.28 -15.90
CA LEU A 105 -0.86 2.96 -15.38
C LEU A 105 -1.60 4.20 -14.88
N GLU A 106 -2.89 4.21 -15.16
CA GLU A 106 -3.87 5.07 -14.50
C GLU A 106 -4.13 4.62 -13.06
N PHE A 107 -4.65 5.53 -12.23
CA PHE A 107 -4.88 5.27 -10.81
C PHE A 107 -5.75 4.03 -10.58
N ARG A 108 -6.88 3.91 -11.30
CA ARG A 108 -7.81 2.78 -11.16
C ARG A 108 -7.17 1.43 -11.49
N ASN A 109 -6.23 1.40 -12.44
CA ASN A 109 -5.50 0.16 -12.77
C ASN A 109 -4.45 -0.19 -11.71
N ILE A 110 -3.80 0.82 -11.11
CA ILE A 110 -2.90 0.62 -9.97
C ILE A 110 -3.68 0.04 -8.78
N GLU A 111 -4.82 0.65 -8.47
CA GLU A 111 -5.72 0.21 -7.40
C GLU A 111 -6.18 -1.23 -7.62
N ARG A 112 -6.73 -1.53 -8.79
CA ARG A 112 -7.22 -2.87 -9.15
C ARG A 112 -6.13 -3.94 -9.00
N GLU A 113 -4.92 -3.68 -9.47
CA GLU A 113 -3.85 -4.67 -9.37
C GLU A 113 -3.36 -4.89 -7.93
N ILE A 114 -3.23 -3.83 -7.14
CA ILE A 114 -2.78 -3.95 -5.75
C ILE A 114 -3.86 -4.62 -4.90
N LEU A 115 -5.11 -4.15 -5.00
CA LEU A 115 -6.22 -4.69 -4.21
C LEU A 115 -6.58 -6.10 -4.66
N GLY A 116 -6.54 -6.39 -5.96
CA GLY A 116 -6.73 -7.75 -6.47
C GLY A 116 -5.68 -8.72 -5.90
N ALA A 117 -4.41 -8.32 -5.88
CA ALA A 117 -3.35 -9.14 -5.28
C ALA A 117 -3.58 -9.40 -3.78
N LEU A 118 -4.08 -8.41 -3.02
CA LEU A 118 -4.37 -8.58 -1.60
C LEU A 118 -5.65 -9.41 -1.37
N PHE A 119 -6.70 -9.16 -2.14
CA PHE A 119 -7.98 -9.83 -2.02
C PHE A 119 -7.91 -11.32 -2.37
N HIS A 120 -7.28 -11.69 -3.49
CA HIS A 120 -7.15 -13.09 -3.91
C HIS A 120 -6.33 -13.93 -2.93
N ASN A 121 -5.57 -13.28 -2.05
CA ASN A 121 -4.77 -13.95 -1.02
C ASN A 121 -5.39 -13.82 0.39
N GLY A 122 -6.63 -13.31 0.50
CA GLY A 122 -7.36 -13.26 1.76
C GLY A 122 -6.92 -12.14 2.72
N LEU A 123 -6.16 -11.15 2.25
CA LEU A 123 -5.69 -10.05 3.11
C LEU A 123 -6.71 -8.91 3.24
N ILE A 124 -7.76 -8.90 2.41
CA ILE A 124 -8.82 -7.87 2.40
C ILE A 124 -10.20 -8.55 2.39
N ILE A 125 -11.16 -7.97 3.12
CA ILE A 125 -12.54 -8.47 3.18
C ILE A 125 -13.37 -7.99 1.98
N LYS A 126 -14.21 -8.89 1.45
CA LYS A 126 -15.00 -8.76 0.22
C LYS A 126 -15.87 -7.48 0.12
N GLY A 127 -16.34 -6.94 1.25
CA GLY A 127 -17.18 -5.74 1.29
C GLY A 127 -16.54 -4.46 0.71
N THR A 128 -15.24 -4.47 0.39
CA THR A 128 -14.53 -3.33 -0.22
C THR A 128 -14.56 -3.34 -1.75
N LEU A 129 -14.89 -4.47 -2.39
CA LEU A 129 -14.86 -4.62 -3.86
C LEU A 129 -16.19 -4.32 -4.55
N GLU A 130 -17.30 -4.15 -3.81
CA GLU A 130 -18.62 -3.84 -4.40
C GLU A 130 -18.70 -2.42 -4.99
N SER A 131 -17.66 -1.60 -4.83
CA SER A 131 -17.55 -0.24 -5.38
C SER A 131 -16.53 -0.08 -6.53
N LEU A 132 -15.92 -1.17 -7.00
CA LEU A 132 -14.89 -1.18 -8.06
C LEU A 132 -15.43 -1.47 -9.46
#